data_AF-A0A8T5UZY9-F1
#
_entry.id   AF-A0A8T5UZY9-F1
#
_cell.length_a   1.000
_cell.length_b   1.000
_cell.length_c   1.000
_cell.angle_alpha   90.00
_cell.angle_beta   90.00
_cell.angle_gamma   90.00
#
_symmetry.space_group_name_H-M   'P 1'
#
loop_
_entity.id
_entity.type
_entity.pdbx_description
1 polymer ?
#
loop_
_entity_poly.entity_id
_entity_poly.type
_entity_poly.pdbx_seq_one_letter_code
_entity_poly.pdbx_strand_id
1 'polypeptide(L)'
;MEPKVMIILGSASDFNVAEKSINILEILGISYDVRVASAHRTHEKVKKIVEESTANGVEVFIGIAGLSAHLPGIIAANTHKPVVGVPVSVKLGGLDALFATVQMPVGAPVATVGIDRGENGAILAAQMVGIHDVHVRTKLSKMRREFFFKIKKDEEKLAEKLTGKYYSRHSFEIDELGGSNEYNLEDYDDPKYPDVAVIAGSYSDIKVAKKTTMFLDKMRIIYDSTVISPIRHPKKFESYMEETKAVKLYIAISGLSAHVTGAVVAFTEKPVIGVPCAKRLDGIDALLSMVNMPPGVPVATLGIDSGGNAALLAAEMLALGDLSVKQELLQFKGNMDCQ
;
A
#
# COMPACT_ATOMS: atom_id res chain seq x y z
N MET A 1 -8.38 11.88 22.13
CA MET A 1 -8.59 10.74 21.23
C MET A 1 -7.26 9.99 21.20
N GLU A 2 -7.26 8.67 21.39
CA GLU A 2 -6.04 7.88 21.27
C GLU A 2 -5.60 7.80 19.80
N PRO A 3 -4.29 7.88 19.48
CA PRO A 3 -3.82 7.90 18.10
C PRO A 3 -3.95 6.52 17.44
N LYS A 4 -4.61 6.45 16.28
CA LYS A 4 -4.64 5.24 15.44
C LYS A 4 -3.37 5.10 14.59
N VAL A 5 -2.75 6.22 14.21
CA VAL A 5 -1.55 6.25 13.37
C VAL A 5 -0.38 6.91 14.12
N MET A 6 0.79 6.27 14.12
CA MET A 6 2.02 6.84 14.68
C MET A 6 2.99 7.20 13.56
N ILE A 7 3.31 8.49 13.43
CA ILE A 7 4.32 8.99 12.48
C ILE A 7 5.63 9.19 13.22
N ILE A 8 6.69 8.51 12.77
CA ILE A 8 8.04 8.65 13.32
C ILE A 8 8.98 9.22 12.26
N LEU A 9 9.62 10.34 12.58
CA LEU A 9 10.58 11.03 11.73
C LEU A 9 12.01 10.74 12.20
N GLY A 10 12.89 10.40 11.25
CA GLY A 10 14.32 10.20 11.54
C GLY A 10 15.03 11.50 11.91
N SER A 11 14.54 12.63 11.40
CA SER A 11 15.02 13.98 11.65
C SER A 11 13.85 14.98 11.67
N ALA A 12 14.00 16.08 12.41
CA ALA A 12 13.04 17.19 12.35
C ALA A 12 13.00 17.85 10.95
N SER A 13 14.07 17.73 10.16
CA SER A 13 14.10 18.21 8.77
C SER A 13 13.10 17.49 7.85
N ASP A 14 12.63 16.30 8.24
CA ASP A 14 11.71 15.48 7.44
C ASP A 14 10.25 15.94 7.61
N PHE A 15 10.00 16.97 8.41
CA PHE A 15 8.66 17.47 8.74
C PHE A 15 7.83 17.86 7.51
N ASN A 16 8.43 18.43 6.47
CA ASN A 16 7.69 18.80 5.25
C ASN A 16 7.06 17.58 4.54
N VAL A 17 7.66 16.39 4.68
CA VAL A 17 7.06 15.13 4.17
C VAL A 17 5.99 14.62 5.13
N ALA A 18 6.22 14.76 6.44
CA ALA A 18 5.25 14.42 7.48
C ALA A 18 3.96 15.26 7.38
N GLU A 19 4.08 16.55 7.10
CA GLU A 19 2.96 17.48 6.93
C GLU A 19 1.98 17.02 5.85
N LYS A 20 2.48 16.46 4.74
CA LYS A 20 1.63 15.85 3.71
C LYS A 20 0.81 14.68 4.24
N SER A 21 1.41 13.89 5.14
CA SER A 21 0.72 12.77 5.79
C SER A 21 -0.35 13.28 6.75
N ILE A 22 0.03 14.24 7.61
CA ILE A 22 -0.85 14.90 8.59
C ILE A 22 -2.10 15.46 7.90
N ASN A 23 -1.92 16.23 6.82
CA ASN A 23 -3.04 16.84 6.10
C ASN A 23 -4.06 15.81 5.62
N ILE A 24 -3.62 14.66 5.13
CA ILE A 24 -4.51 13.58 4.71
C ILE A 24 -5.23 12.95 5.91
N LEU A 25 -4.52 12.68 7.01
CA LEU A 25 -5.12 12.09 8.20
C LEU A 25 -6.18 13.01 8.82
N GLU A 26 -5.95 14.33 8.84
CA GLU A 26 -6.92 15.35 9.25
C GLU A 26 -8.17 15.34 8.36
N ILE A 27 -8.01 15.33 7.03
CA ILE A 27 -9.14 15.27 6.08
C ILE A 27 -9.98 14.00 6.31
N LEU A 28 -9.32 12.87 6.56
CA LEU A 28 -9.99 11.59 6.84
C LEU A 28 -10.51 11.49 8.27
N GLY A 29 -10.12 12.40 9.17
CA GLY A 29 -10.45 12.38 10.58
C GLY A 29 -9.90 11.15 11.30
N ILE A 30 -8.67 10.74 10.99
CA ILE A 30 -7.96 9.64 11.65
C ILE A 30 -7.02 10.25 12.68
N SER A 31 -7.12 9.83 13.94
CA SER A 31 -6.24 10.31 15.01
C SER A 31 -4.80 9.85 14.80
N TYR A 32 -3.85 10.76 15.03
CA TYR A 32 -2.43 10.47 14.87
C TYR A 32 -1.57 11.14 15.94
N ASP A 33 -0.35 10.64 16.08
CA ASP A 33 0.72 11.26 16.86
C ASP A 33 2.00 11.33 16.01
N VAL A 34 2.86 12.31 16.30
CA VAL A 34 4.10 12.54 15.57
C VAL A 34 5.27 12.62 16.55
N ARG A 35 6.32 11.87 16.25
CA ARG A 35 7.54 11.81 17.08
C ARG A 35 8.79 11.91 16.22
N VAL A 36 9.81 12.57 16.76
CA VAL A 36 11.17 12.56 16.19
C VAL A 36 12.02 11.58 17.00
N ALA A 37 12.49 10.53 16.32
CA ALA A 37 13.38 9.52 16.89
C ALA A 37 14.23 8.90 15.77
N SER A 38 15.53 8.75 16.01
CA SER A 38 16.50 8.36 15.00
C SER A 38 16.92 6.91 15.22
N ALA A 39 16.75 6.09 14.18
CA ALA A 39 17.24 4.72 14.11
C ALA A 39 18.72 4.56 14.52
N HIS A 40 19.56 5.53 14.20
CA HIS A 40 21.02 5.43 14.42
C HIS A 40 21.49 6.12 15.69
N ARG A 41 20.77 7.14 16.17
CA ARG A 41 21.20 7.97 17.32
C ARG A 41 20.41 7.71 18.59
N THR A 42 19.15 7.30 18.45
CA THR A 42 18.22 7.11 19.57
C THR A 42 17.39 5.83 19.39
N HIS A 43 18.04 4.72 19.03
CA HIS A 43 17.38 3.43 18.75
C HIS A 43 16.49 2.94 19.91
N GLU A 44 16.95 3.05 21.16
CA GLU A 44 16.14 2.70 22.35
C GLU A 44 14.85 3.52 22.43
N LYS A 45 14.91 4.82 22.05
CA LYS A 45 13.73 5.67 22.01
C LYS A 45 12.76 5.22 20.92
N VAL A 46 13.26 4.82 19.74
CA VAL A 46 12.42 4.28 18.67
C VAL A 46 11.69 3.03 19.16
N LYS A 47 12.44 2.06 19.72
CA LYS A 47 11.87 0.83 20.26
C LYS A 47 10.78 1.10 21.30
N LYS A 48 11.08 1.95 22.29
CA LYS A 48 10.13 2.32 23.33
C LYS A 48 8.86 2.96 22.76
N ILE A 49 8.99 3.90 21.81
CA ILE A 49 7.83 4.52 21.15
C ILE A 49 6.98 3.45 20.48
N VAL A 50 7.59 2.53 19.73
CA VAL A 50 6.86 1.50 18.97
C VAL A 50 6.14 0.52 19.89
N GLU A 51 6.79 0.02 20.94
CA GLU A 51 6.19 -0.90 21.91
C GLU A 51 5.03 -0.25 22.67
N GLU A 52 5.24 0.94 23.22
CA GLU A 52 4.20 1.69 23.95
C GLU A 52 3.03 2.04 23.04
N SER A 53 3.30 2.51 21.82
CA SER A 53 2.26 2.85 20.84
C SER A 53 1.44 1.63 20.43
N THR A 54 2.11 0.50 20.20
CA THR A 54 1.45 -0.76 19.86
C THR A 54 0.52 -1.23 20.99
N ALA A 55 0.94 -1.07 22.24
CA ALA A 55 0.12 -1.39 23.41
C ALA A 55 -1.05 -0.42 23.61
N ASN A 56 -0.87 0.86 23.25
CA ASN A 56 -1.85 1.94 23.41
C ASN A 56 -2.79 2.12 22.18
N GLY A 57 -2.98 1.07 21.39
CA GLY A 57 -3.99 1.06 20.33
C GLY A 57 -3.59 1.63 18.97
N VAL A 58 -2.31 1.95 18.74
CA VAL A 58 -1.85 2.30 17.38
C VAL A 58 -2.04 1.10 16.44
N GLU A 59 -2.66 1.37 15.30
CA GLU A 59 -2.98 0.39 14.26
C GLU A 59 -1.93 0.38 13.16
N VAL A 60 -1.40 1.55 12.76
CA VAL A 60 -0.42 1.67 11.66
C VAL A 60 0.71 2.62 12.03
N PHE A 61 1.94 2.27 11.64
CA PHE A 61 3.10 3.16 11.76
C PHE A 61 3.49 3.73 10.40
N ILE A 62 3.92 4.99 10.39
CA ILE A 62 4.55 5.63 9.23
C ILE A 62 5.96 6.05 9.61
N GLY A 63 6.96 5.40 9.02
CA GLY A 63 8.37 5.77 9.17
C GLY A 63 8.83 6.65 8.02
N ILE A 64 9.33 7.85 8.33
CA ILE A 64 9.81 8.82 7.33
C ILE A 64 11.31 9.06 7.57
N ALA A 65 12.14 8.70 6.60
CA ALA A 65 13.59 8.84 6.71
C ALA A 65 14.28 8.94 5.35
N GLY A 66 15.40 9.68 5.31
CA GLY A 66 16.30 9.78 4.15
C GLY A 66 17.61 9.02 4.34
N LEU A 67 18.47 9.05 3.31
CA LEU A 67 19.78 8.39 3.29
C LEU A 67 19.67 6.87 3.52
N SER A 68 20.45 6.30 4.44
CA SER A 68 20.32 4.91 4.89
C SER A 68 19.09 4.79 5.81
N ALA A 69 17.91 4.80 5.18
CA ALA A 69 16.60 4.92 5.81
C ALA A 69 16.17 3.64 6.57
N HIS A 70 16.88 3.30 7.65
CA HIS A 70 16.60 2.09 8.45
C HIS A 70 15.40 2.25 9.41
N LEU A 71 14.88 3.47 9.59
CA LEU A 71 13.81 3.73 10.56
C LEU A 71 12.55 2.86 10.30
N PRO A 72 11.98 2.78 9.09
CA PRO A 72 10.82 1.91 8.84
C PRO A 72 11.10 0.44 9.16
N GLY A 73 12.28 -0.06 8.79
CA GLY A 73 12.67 -1.44 9.08
C GLY A 73 12.81 -1.74 10.57
N ILE A 74 13.40 -0.82 11.35
CA ILE A 74 13.49 -0.94 12.81
C ILE A 74 12.10 -0.92 13.45
N ILE A 75 11.19 -0.08 12.95
CA ILE A 75 9.80 -0.08 13.44
C ILE A 75 9.16 -1.46 13.17
N ALA A 76 9.26 -1.96 11.94
CA ALA A 76 8.68 -3.26 11.55
C ALA A 76 9.24 -4.44 12.36
N ALA A 77 10.50 -4.38 12.77
CA ALA A 77 11.11 -5.40 13.62
C ALA A 77 10.61 -5.39 15.08
N ASN A 78 9.99 -4.30 15.54
CA ASN A 78 9.53 -4.15 16.93
C ASN A 78 8.00 -4.10 17.07
N THR A 79 7.25 -4.46 16.02
CA THR A 79 5.78 -4.54 16.09
C THR A 79 5.22 -5.63 15.17
N HIS A 80 3.99 -6.05 15.46
CA HIS A 80 3.17 -6.88 14.58
C HIS A 80 2.15 -6.06 13.79
N LYS A 81 2.21 -4.73 13.90
CA LYS A 81 1.35 -3.78 13.18
C LYS A 81 1.96 -3.42 11.82
N PRO A 82 1.15 -3.14 10.78
CA PRO A 82 1.65 -2.70 9.49
C PRO A 82 2.52 -1.44 9.60
N VAL A 83 3.61 -1.41 8.83
CA VAL A 83 4.51 -0.26 8.73
C VAL A 83 4.57 0.26 7.31
N VAL A 84 4.29 1.55 7.16
CA VAL A 84 4.46 2.30 5.91
C VAL A 84 5.81 3.01 5.93
N GLY A 85 6.63 2.79 4.91
CA GLY A 85 7.89 3.48 4.72
C GLY A 85 7.77 4.60 3.70
N VAL A 86 8.15 5.82 4.06
CA VAL A 86 8.21 6.98 3.16
C VAL A 86 9.68 7.43 3.03
N PRO A 87 10.36 7.07 1.92
CA PRO A 87 11.73 7.49 1.66
C PRO A 87 11.80 9.01 1.44
N VAL A 88 12.80 9.68 2.02
CA VAL A 88 13.01 11.12 1.85
C VAL A 88 14.18 11.40 0.89
N SER A 89 13.97 12.33 -0.05
CA SER A 89 15.00 12.77 -0.98
C SER A 89 16.02 13.68 -0.28
N VAL A 90 17.22 13.14 0.01
CA VAL A 90 18.33 13.89 0.62
C VAL A 90 19.60 13.82 -0.24
N LYS A 91 20.01 12.62 -0.65
CA LYS A 91 21.09 12.36 -1.60
C LYS A 91 20.58 11.40 -2.67
N LEU A 92 21.26 11.33 -3.81
CA LEU A 92 20.91 10.45 -4.94
C LEU A 92 19.43 10.53 -5.37
N GLY A 93 18.78 11.68 -5.16
CA GLY A 93 17.36 11.87 -5.41
C GLY A 93 16.43 10.99 -4.58
N GLY A 94 16.89 10.44 -3.44
CA GLY A 94 16.14 9.55 -2.55
C GLY A 94 16.19 8.06 -2.93
N LEU A 95 16.93 7.69 -3.97
CA LEU A 95 17.08 6.28 -4.37
C LEU A 95 17.76 5.43 -3.29
N ASP A 96 18.73 6.00 -2.57
CA ASP A 96 19.36 5.39 -1.40
C ASP A 96 18.33 5.06 -0.30
N ALA A 97 17.48 6.03 0.04
CA ALA A 97 16.42 5.86 1.02
C ALA A 97 15.38 4.85 0.55
N LEU A 98 15.02 4.87 -0.74
CA LEU A 98 14.07 3.93 -1.33
C LEU A 98 14.56 2.49 -1.19
N PHE A 99 15.78 2.20 -1.64
CA PHE A 99 16.34 0.85 -1.57
C PHE A 99 16.53 0.39 -0.12
N ALA A 100 16.96 1.28 0.77
CA ALA A 100 17.10 0.99 2.21
C ALA A 100 15.76 0.68 2.90
N THR A 101 14.64 1.18 2.36
CA THR A 101 13.30 0.99 2.93
C THR A 101 12.61 -0.26 2.35
N VAL A 102 12.72 -0.49 1.04
CA VAL A 102 11.90 -1.48 0.33
C VAL A 102 12.46 -2.90 0.34
N GLN A 103 13.78 -3.06 0.38
CA GLN A 103 14.47 -4.34 0.27
C GLN A 103 14.59 -5.07 1.62
N MET A 104 13.45 -5.24 2.31
CA MET A 104 13.40 -5.89 3.61
C MET A 104 13.60 -7.41 3.53
N PRO A 105 14.36 -8.02 4.47
CA PRO A 105 14.40 -9.47 4.61
C PRO A 105 13.02 -10.02 5.02
N VAL A 106 12.81 -11.33 4.84
CA VAL A 106 11.54 -11.97 5.20
C VAL A 106 11.34 -11.90 6.72
N GLY A 107 10.17 -11.47 7.18
CA GLY A 107 9.78 -11.43 8.60
C GLY A 107 9.39 -10.04 9.11
N ALA A 108 9.95 -8.99 8.52
CA ALA A 108 9.69 -7.59 8.86
C ALA A 108 9.31 -6.80 7.60
N PRO A 109 8.09 -6.98 7.04
CA PRO A 109 7.68 -6.27 5.85
C PRO A 109 7.56 -4.77 6.10
N VAL A 110 7.87 -3.97 5.08
CA VAL A 110 7.64 -2.51 5.06
C VAL A 110 6.93 -2.14 3.77
N ALA A 111 5.72 -1.58 3.89
CA ALA A 111 4.92 -1.09 2.78
C ALA A 111 5.51 0.23 2.26
N THR A 112 6.35 0.18 1.22
CA THR A 112 7.09 1.36 0.75
C THR A 112 6.28 2.12 -0.29
N VAL A 113 6.13 3.44 -0.08
CA VAL A 113 5.55 4.36 -1.07
C VAL A 113 6.65 5.16 -1.78
N GLY A 114 6.29 5.93 -2.81
CA GLY A 114 7.23 6.76 -3.56
C GLY A 114 8.00 7.77 -2.70
N ILE A 115 9.15 8.19 -3.21
CA ILE A 115 10.03 9.18 -2.54
C ILE A 115 9.24 10.48 -2.29
N ASP A 116 9.35 11.01 -1.07
CA ASP A 116 8.66 12.20 -0.55
C ASP A 116 7.13 12.15 -0.59
N ARG A 117 6.52 10.97 -0.81
CA ARG A 117 5.07 10.77 -0.92
C ARG A 117 4.39 10.54 0.44
N GLY A 118 4.57 11.48 1.37
CA GLY A 118 3.88 11.44 2.67
C GLY A 118 2.36 11.34 2.53
N GLU A 119 1.79 12.02 1.53
CA GLU A 119 0.36 11.93 1.21
C GLU A 119 -0.08 10.50 0.89
N ASN A 120 0.68 9.78 0.07
CA ASN A 120 0.36 8.38 -0.26
C ASN A 120 0.61 7.46 0.94
N GLY A 121 1.58 7.78 1.80
CA GLY A 121 1.80 7.04 3.04
C GLY A 121 0.59 7.10 3.96
N ALA A 122 -0.01 8.28 4.14
CA ALA A 122 -1.23 8.44 4.92
C ALA A 122 -2.46 7.82 4.27
N ILE A 123 -2.63 7.94 2.94
CA ILE A 123 -3.74 7.27 2.23
C ILE A 123 -3.62 5.76 2.40
N LEU A 124 -2.42 5.20 2.26
CA LEU A 124 -2.19 3.77 2.45
C LEU A 124 -2.48 3.32 3.88
N ALA A 125 -2.02 4.08 4.89
CA ALA A 125 -2.34 3.81 6.29
C ALA A 125 -3.86 3.82 6.52
N ALA A 126 -4.56 4.79 5.94
CA ALA A 126 -6.01 4.85 6.01
C ALA A 126 -6.68 3.66 5.28
N GLN A 127 -6.14 3.18 4.15
CA GLN A 127 -6.66 1.98 3.48
C GLN A 127 -6.54 0.76 4.38
N MET A 128 -5.45 0.62 5.15
CA MET A 128 -5.24 -0.47 6.10
C MET A 128 -6.25 -0.41 7.26
N VAL A 129 -6.44 0.77 7.86
CA VAL A 129 -7.47 1.01 8.89
C VAL A 129 -8.87 0.72 8.32
N GLY A 130 -9.12 1.17 7.10
CA GLY A 130 -10.37 1.00 6.37
C GLY A 130 -10.73 -0.46 6.06
N ILE A 131 -9.84 -1.43 6.26
CA ILE A 131 -10.18 -2.86 6.17
C ILE A 131 -11.26 -3.21 7.20
N HIS A 132 -11.21 -2.67 8.41
CA HIS A 132 -12.19 -2.99 9.45
C HIS A 132 -13.00 -1.76 9.91
N ASP A 133 -12.56 -0.55 9.55
CA ASP A 133 -13.27 0.70 9.85
C ASP A 133 -14.03 1.21 8.61
N VAL A 134 -15.35 0.94 8.57
CA VAL A 134 -16.23 1.35 7.47
C VAL A 134 -16.25 2.87 7.26
N HIS A 135 -16.16 3.65 8.34
CA HIS A 135 -16.23 5.11 8.25
C HIS A 135 -15.00 5.68 7.54
N VAL A 136 -13.81 5.18 7.88
CA VAL A 136 -12.57 5.52 7.18
C VAL A 136 -12.65 5.11 5.70
N ARG A 137 -13.15 3.90 5.42
CA ARG A 137 -13.32 3.41 4.04
C ARG A 137 -14.25 4.28 3.20
N THR A 138 -15.39 4.71 3.75
CA THR A 138 -16.33 5.60 3.07
C THR A 138 -15.70 6.96 2.76
N LYS A 139 -14.97 7.55 3.72
CA LYS A 139 -14.26 8.82 3.49
C LYS A 139 -13.17 8.68 2.42
N LEU A 140 -12.40 7.59 2.45
CA LEU A 140 -11.40 7.31 1.42
C LEU A 140 -12.02 7.15 0.03
N SER A 141 -13.12 6.40 -0.06
CA SER A 141 -13.84 6.22 -1.32
C SER A 141 -14.28 7.56 -1.90
N LYS A 142 -14.81 8.44 -1.05
CA LYS A 142 -15.19 9.81 -1.44
C LYS A 142 -13.98 10.64 -1.88
N MET A 143 -12.90 10.64 -1.10
CA MET A 143 -11.66 11.34 -1.45
C MET A 143 -11.10 10.86 -2.81
N ARG A 144 -11.14 9.55 -3.09
CA ARG A 144 -10.69 9.02 -4.39
C ARG A 144 -11.55 9.49 -5.55
N ARG A 145 -12.87 9.63 -5.35
CA ARG A 145 -13.78 10.22 -6.36
C ARG A 145 -13.41 11.68 -6.68
N GLU A 146 -12.95 12.45 -5.69
CA GLU A 146 -12.53 13.84 -5.89
C GLU A 146 -11.32 14.00 -6.83
N PHE A 147 -10.42 13.02 -6.89
CA PHE A 147 -9.33 13.03 -7.88
C PHE A 147 -9.83 12.97 -9.32
N PHE A 148 -10.96 12.30 -9.59
CA PHE A 148 -11.57 12.28 -10.93
C PHE A 148 -12.16 13.64 -11.32
N PHE A 149 -12.79 14.35 -10.37
CA PHE A 149 -13.28 15.71 -10.65
C PHE A 149 -12.14 16.69 -10.96
N LYS A 150 -10.96 16.48 -10.38
CA LYS A 150 -9.76 17.27 -10.71
C LYS A 150 -9.35 17.12 -12.18
N ILE A 151 -9.44 15.90 -12.73
CA ILE A 151 -9.12 15.64 -14.15
C ILE A 151 -10.04 16.44 -15.06
N LYS A 152 -11.36 16.44 -14.80
CA LYS A 152 -12.34 17.22 -15.57
C LYS A 152 -11.99 18.71 -15.63
N LYS A 153 -11.60 19.29 -14.49
CA LYS A 153 -11.16 20.69 -14.41
C LYS A 153 -9.85 20.95 -15.17
N ASP A 154 -8.93 20.00 -15.16
CA ASP A 154 -7.67 20.11 -15.90
C ASP A 154 -7.88 19.99 -17.42
N GLU A 155 -8.85 19.19 -17.87
CA GLU A 155 -9.29 19.15 -19.28
C GLU A 155 -9.89 20.47 -19.76
N GLU A 156 -10.73 21.11 -18.94
CA GLU A 156 -11.31 22.43 -19.24
C GLU A 156 -10.21 23.47 -19.45
N LYS A 157 -9.24 23.54 -18.52
CA LYS A 157 -8.07 24.44 -18.64
C LYS A 157 -7.17 24.11 -19.83
N LEU A 158 -7.06 22.84 -20.21
CA LEU A 158 -6.27 22.43 -21.38
C LEU A 158 -6.93 22.94 -22.66
N ALA A 159 -8.25 22.82 -22.76
CA ALA A 159 -9.00 23.28 -23.92
C ALA A 159 -8.88 24.79 -24.14
N GLU A 160 -8.81 25.60 -23.06
CA GLU A 160 -8.58 27.06 -23.16
C GLU A 160 -7.22 27.41 -23.77
N LYS A 161 -6.20 26.53 -23.63
CA LYS A 161 -4.83 26.79 -24.09
C LYS A 161 -4.56 26.27 -25.50
N LEU A 162 -5.39 25.37 -26.02
CA LEU A 162 -5.17 24.73 -27.32
C LEU A 162 -6.07 25.35 -28.40
N THR A 163 -5.50 26.21 -29.23
CA THR A 163 -6.19 26.88 -30.36
C THR A 163 -5.63 26.48 -31.73
N GLY A 164 -4.77 25.46 -31.77
CA GLY A 164 -4.08 25.05 -32.99
C GLY A 164 -5.03 24.51 -34.06
N LYS A 165 -4.74 24.81 -35.33
CA LYS A 165 -5.53 24.40 -36.51
C LYS A 165 -5.77 22.88 -36.67
N TYR A 166 -5.04 22.03 -35.94
CA TYR A 166 -5.17 20.57 -35.97
C TYR A 166 -5.78 19.99 -34.68
N TYR A 167 -6.09 20.83 -33.69
CA TYR A 167 -6.73 20.40 -32.45
C TYR A 167 -8.23 20.26 -32.69
N SER A 168 -8.74 19.02 -32.62
CA SER A 168 -10.17 18.72 -32.65
C SER A 168 -10.59 18.22 -31.28
N ARG A 169 -11.50 18.95 -30.61
CA ARG A 169 -12.04 18.54 -29.32
C ARG A 169 -13.30 17.69 -29.54
N HIS A 170 -13.23 16.42 -29.16
CA HIS A 170 -14.41 15.59 -28.96
C HIS A 170 -14.73 15.56 -27.46
N SER A 171 -15.97 15.91 -27.10
CA SER A 171 -16.48 15.70 -25.75
C SER A 171 -16.86 14.23 -25.60
N PHE A 172 -16.19 13.54 -24.69
CA PHE A 172 -16.64 12.24 -24.22
C PHE A 172 -17.49 12.47 -22.97
N GLU A 173 -18.76 12.09 -23.01
CA GLU A 173 -19.52 11.89 -21.78
C GLU A 173 -18.99 10.59 -21.16
N ILE A 174 -18.16 10.75 -20.13
CA ILE A 174 -17.82 9.64 -19.25
C ILE A 174 -19.03 9.51 -18.34
N ASP A 175 -19.82 8.44 -18.50
CA ASP A 175 -20.72 7.97 -17.43
C ASP A 175 -19.87 7.97 -16.17
N GLU A 176 -20.22 8.80 -15.18
CA GLU A 176 -19.49 8.94 -13.92
C GLU A 176 -19.13 7.55 -13.41
N LEU A 177 -17.87 7.13 -13.63
CA LEU A 177 -17.33 5.78 -13.41
C LEU A 177 -18.40 4.75 -13.03
N GLY A 178 -18.85 3.98 -14.02
CA GLY A 178 -19.80 2.89 -13.84
C GLY A 178 -19.63 2.18 -12.50
N GLY A 179 -20.69 2.27 -11.69
CA GLY A 179 -20.74 1.77 -10.34
C GLY A 179 -20.84 2.89 -9.32
N SER A 180 -22.07 3.23 -8.95
CA SER A 180 -22.34 3.57 -7.56
C SER A 180 -21.65 2.50 -6.69
N ASN A 181 -20.47 2.80 -6.15
CA ASN A 181 -19.84 2.05 -5.07
C ASN A 181 -20.69 2.23 -3.78
N GLU A 182 -22.01 2.09 -3.87
CA GLU A 182 -22.84 1.64 -2.76
C GLU A 182 -22.59 0.13 -2.67
N TYR A 183 -21.45 -0.21 -2.07
CA TYR A 183 -21.21 -1.57 -1.62
C TYR A 183 -22.33 -1.92 -0.65
N ASN A 184 -22.97 -3.07 -0.87
CA ASN A 184 -23.77 -3.64 0.19
C ASN A 184 -22.79 -4.07 1.29
N LEU A 185 -22.85 -3.38 2.43
CA LEU A 185 -21.88 -3.58 3.53
C LEU A 185 -21.89 -5.02 4.04
N GLU A 186 -22.97 -5.75 3.80
CA GLU A 186 -23.17 -7.15 4.14
C GLU A 186 -22.20 -8.12 3.44
N ASP A 187 -21.69 -7.77 2.24
CA ASP A 187 -20.82 -8.66 1.46
C ASP A 187 -19.35 -8.69 1.95
N TYR A 188 -18.93 -7.73 2.77
CA TYR A 188 -17.52 -7.54 3.12
C TYR A 188 -16.98 -8.54 4.15
N ASP A 189 -17.87 -9.03 5.01
CA ASP A 189 -17.58 -10.08 6.01
C ASP A 189 -18.30 -11.39 5.66
N ASP A 190 -18.84 -11.52 4.44
CA ASP A 190 -19.43 -12.77 3.98
C ASP A 190 -18.31 -13.81 3.76
N PRO A 191 -18.30 -14.93 4.52
CA PRO A 191 -17.26 -15.97 4.43
C PRO A 191 -17.22 -16.67 3.07
N LYS A 192 -18.19 -16.41 2.18
CA LYS A 192 -18.18 -16.86 0.79
C LYS A 192 -17.05 -16.22 -0.02
N TYR A 193 -16.61 -15.01 0.31
CA TYR A 193 -15.56 -14.31 -0.42
C TYR A 193 -14.19 -14.47 0.25
N PRO A 194 -13.11 -14.62 -0.53
CA PRO A 194 -11.77 -14.68 0.03
C PRO A 194 -11.34 -13.32 0.62
N ASP A 195 -10.49 -13.34 1.64
CA ASP A 195 -9.94 -12.11 2.22
C ASP A 195 -8.96 -11.41 1.27
N VAL A 196 -8.22 -12.19 0.48
CA VAL A 196 -7.13 -11.69 -0.38
C VAL A 196 -7.27 -12.18 -1.82
N ALA A 197 -7.08 -11.29 -2.80
CA ALA A 197 -6.91 -11.67 -4.20
C ALA A 197 -5.44 -11.54 -4.63
N VAL A 198 -4.82 -12.64 -5.05
CA VAL A 198 -3.43 -12.70 -5.54
C VAL A 198 -3.41 -12.74 -7.06
N ILE A 199 -2.94 -11.66 -7.68
CA ILE A 199 -2.99 -11.46 -9.13
C ILE A 199 -1.56 -11.45 -9.70
N ALA A 200 -1.20 -12.49 -10.45
CA ALA A 200 0.06 -12.55 -11.18
C ALA A 200 -0.10 -12.11 -12.64
N GLY A 201 0.77 -11.22 -13.14
CA GLY A 201 0.67 -10.68 -14.51
C GLY A 201 0.98 -11.67 -15.62
N SER A 202 1.72 -12.72 -15.30
CA SER A 202 2.13 -13.74 -16.24
C SER A 202 2.49 -15.04 -15.53
N TYR A 203 2.48 -16.14 -16.28
CA TYR A 203 2.91 -17.44 -15.76
C TYR A 203 4.37 -17.44 -15.29
N SER A 204 5.24 -16.61 -15.88
CA SER A 204 6.63 -16.49 -15.41
C SER A 204 6.77 -15.92 -13.99
N ASP A 205 5.73 -15.27 -13.46
CA ASP A 205 5.72 -14.72 -12.09
C ASP A 205 5.24 -15.76 -11.05
N ILE A 206 4.92 -16.99 -11.49
CA ILE A 206 4.26 -18.00 -10.65
C ILE A 206 5.11 -18.47 -9.46
N LYS A 207 6.44 -18.37 -9.54
CA LYS A 207 7.32 -18.71 -8.40
C LYS A 207 7.07 -17.78 -7.21
N VAL A 208 6.92 -16.48 -7.49
CA VAL A 208 6.62 -15.48 -6.47
C VAL A 208 5.21 -15.68 -5.96
N ALA A 209 4.23 -15.89 -6.85
CA ALA A 209 2.84 -16.19 -6.46
C ALA A 209 2.74 -17.42 -5.55
N LYS A 210 3.38 -18.54 -5.91
CA LYS A 210 3.42 -19.76 -5.09
C LYS A 210 4.03 -19.52 -3.71
N LYS A 211 5.09 -18.71 -3.62
CA LYS A 211 5.71 -18.35 -2.34
C LYS A 211 4.74 -17.52 -1.49
N THR A 212 4.04 -16.55 -2.10
CA THR A 212 3.01 -15.75 -1.43
C THR A 212 1.90 -16.63 -0.88
N THR A 213 1.29 -17.47 -1.73
CA THR A 213 0.15 -18.31 -1.33
C THR A 213 0.55 -19.33 -0.26
N MET A 214 1.75 -19.91 -0.35
CA MET A 214 2.28 -20.82 0.68
C MET A 214 2.37 -20.13 2.06
N PHE A 215 2.72 -18.84 2.12
CA PHE A 215 2.73 -18.11 3.39
C PHE A 215 1.30 -17.80 3.88
N LEU A 216 0.39 -17.44 2.97
CA LEU A 216 -1.03 -17.24 3.30
C LEU A 216 -1.65 -18.52 3.88
N ASP A 217 -1.39 -19.68 3.27
CA ASP A 217 -1.81 -21.01 3.76
C ASP A 217 -1.30 -21.28 5.18
N LYS A 218 -0.03 -20.98 5.45
CA LYS A 218 0.58 -21.19 6.78
C LYS A 218 -0.05 -20.31 7.87
N MET A 219 -0.65 -19.18 7.49
CA MET A 219 -1.37 -18.27 8.40
C MET A 219 -2.89 -18.44 8.31
N ARG A 220 -3.38 -19.45 7.57
CA ARG A 220 -4.80 -19.77 7.39
C ARG A 220 -5.64 -18.62 6.83
N ILE A 221 -5.05 -17.79 5.97
CA ILE A 221 -5.76 -16.70 5.30
C ILE A 221 -6.42 -17.23 4.03
N ILE A 222 -7.71 -16.96 3.86
CA ILE A 222 -8.45 -17.38 2.67
C ILE A 222 -8.11 -16.45 1.51
N TYR A 223 -7.70 -17.01 0.38
CA TYR A 223 -7.33 -16.23 -0.79
C TYR A 223 -7.82 -16.84 -2.10
N ASP A 224 -8.03 -15.99 -3.11
CA ASP A 224 -8.05 -16.40 -4.52
C ASP A 224 -6.70 -16.12 -5.18
N SER A 225 -6.32 -16.92 -6.16
CA SER A 225 -5.09 -16.69 -6.93
C SER A 225 -5.29 -16.93 -8.41
N THR A 226 -4.89 -15.96 -9.22
CA THR A 226 -5.06 -15.99 -10.67
C THR A 226 -3.83 -15.49 -11.42
N VAL A 227 -3.75 -15.86 -12.70
CA VAL A 227 -2.78 -15.30 -13.66
C VAL A 227 -3.55 -14.56 -14.73
N ILE A 228 -3.43 -13.23 -14.75
CA ILE A 228 -4.15 -12.37 -15.68
C ILE A 228 -3.37 -11.11 -16.01
N SER A 229 -3.48 -10.68 -17.27
CA SER A 229 -2.74 -9.53 -17.79
C SER A 229 -3.73 -8.47 -18.26
N PRO A 230 -3.74 -7.26 -17.67
CA PRO A 230 -4.64 -6.19 -18.09
C PRO A 230 -4.34 -5.71 -19.53
N ILE A 231 -3.12 -5.91 -20.02
CA ILE A 231 -2.73 -5.52 -21.38
C ILE A 231 -3.16 -6.56 -22.42
N ARG A 232 -2.93 -7.85 -22.13
CA ARG A 232 -3.23 -8.93 -23.10
C ARG A 232 -4.71 -9.33 -23.09
N HIS A 233 -5.37 -9.21 -21.93
CA HIS A 233 -6.75 -9.63 -21.73
C HIS A 233 -7.53 -8.60 -20.87
N PRO A 234 -7.72 -7.35 -21.34
CA PRO A 234 -8.32 -6.26 -20.56
C PRO A 234 -9.73 -6.59 -20.05
N LYS A 235 -10.62 -7.09 -20.91
CA LYS A 235 -11.99 -7.44 -20.52
C LYS A 235 -12.05 -8.52 -19.44
N LYS A 236 -11.18 -9.53 -19.53
CA LYS A 236 -11.10 -10.58 -18.51
C LYS A 236 -10.61 -10.01 -17.18
N PHE A 237 -9.68 -9.05 -17.22
CA PHE A 237 -9.16 -8.38 -16.04
C PHE A 237 -10.26 -7.54 -15.37
N GLU A 238 -11.02 -6.78 -16.15
CA GLU A 238 -12.19 -6.02 -15.66
C GLU A 238 -13.22 -6.93 -15.01
N SER A 239 -13.60 -8.04 -15.66
CA SER A 239 -14.54 -9.02 -15.06
C SER A 239 -14.01 -9.60 -13.76
N TYR A 240 -12.73 -9.95 -13.69
CA TYR A 240 -12.12 -10.47 -12.47
C TYR A 240 -12.14 -9.43 -11.34
N MET A 241 -11.83 -8.16 -11.63
CA MET A 241 -11.86 -7.10 -10.62
C MET A 241 -13.27 -6.91 -10.04
N GLU A 242 -14.31 -7.03 -10.88
CA GLU A 242 -15.72 -6.97 -10.44
C GLU A 242 -16.10 -8.20 -9.59
N GLU A 243 -15.69 -9.41 -10.02
CA GLU A 243 -15.94 -10.67 -9.28
C GLU A 243 -15.24 -10.68 -7.91
N THR A 244 -14.04 -10.10 -7.80
CA THR A 244 -13.28 -10.02 -6.55
C THR A 244 -13.50 -8.73 -5.78
N LYS A 245 -14.49 -7.90 -6.15
CA LYS A 245 -14.70 -6.60 -5.50
C LYS A 245 -14.94 -6.69 -3.99
N ALA A 246 -15.36 -7.84 -3.46
CA ALA A 246 -15.62 -8.05 -2.03
C ALA A 246 -14.35 -8.27 -1.20
N VAL A 247 -13.22 -8.70 -1.79
CA VAL A 247 -11.99 -9.03 -1.05
C VAL A 247 -11.49 -7.85 -0.21
N LYS A 248 -10.77 -8.12 0.89
CA LYS A 248 -10.31 -7.07 1.80
C LYS A 248 -9.09 -6.31 1.27
N LEU A 249 -8.20 -7.01 0.56
CA LEU A 249 -7.03 -6.41 -0.11
C LEU A 249 -6.56 -7.24 -1.31
N TYR A 250 -5.66 -6.63 -2.10
CA TYR A 250 -5.07 -7.26 -3.28
C TYR A 250 -3.55 -7.40 -3.15
N ILE A 251 -3.01 -8.49 -3.72
CA ILE A 251 -1.57 -8.66 -3.95
C ILE A 251 -1.33 -8.75 -5.45
N ALA A 252 -0.70 -7.73 -6.02
CA ALA A 252 -0.36 -7.64 -7.43
C ALA A 252 1.12 -8.00 -7.66
N ILE A 253 1.35 -9.06 -8.41
CA ILE A 253 2.68 -9.64 -8.67
C ILE A 253 3.00 -9.46 -10.15
N SER A 254 4.03 -8.69 -10.47
CA SER A 254 4.43 -8.51 -11.88
C SER A 254 5.89 -8.08 -12.05
N GLY A 255 6.50 -8.51 -13.15
CA GLY A 255 7.78 -7.98 -13.63
C GLY A 255 7.62 -7.04 -14.82
N LEU A 256 8.73 -6.53 -15.35
CA LEU A 256 8.77 -5.57 -16.46
C LEU A 256 8.09 -4.24 -16.08
N SER A 257 7.19 -3.73 -16.92
CA SER A 257 6.49 -2.46 -16.71
C SER A 257 5.43 -2.49 -15.59
N ALA A 258 5.32 -3.60 -14.85
CA ALA A 258 4.48 -3.74 -13.65
C ALA A 258 3.01 -3.31 -13.82
N HIS A 259 2.45 -3.42 -15.03
CA HIS A 259 1.13 -2.88 -15.36
C HIS A 259 -0.03 -3.46 -14.53
N VAL A 260 0.12 -4.67 -13.99
CA VAL A 260 -0.90 -5.29 -13.15
C VAL A 260 -1.16 -4.44 -11.92
N THR A 261 -0.10 -4.02 -11.23
CA THR A 261 -0.22 -3.25 -10.00
C THR A 261 -0.92 -1.93 -10.24
N GLY A 262 -0.50 -1.18 -11.26
CA GLY A 262 -1.16 0.07 -11.64
C GLY A 262 -2.62 -0.12 -12.06
N ALA A 263 -2.93 -1.20 -12.79
CA ALA A 263 -4.29 -1.52 -13.19
C ALA A 263 -5.16 -1.86 -11.97
N VAL A 264 -4.71 -2.72 -11.05
CA VAL A 264 -5.50 -3.10 -9.86
C VAL A 264 -5.85 -1.86 -9.03
N VAL A 265 -4.89 -0.98 -8.78
CA VAL A 265 -5.11 0.24 -7.99
C VAL A 265 -6.11 1.19 -8.65
N ALA A 266 -6.18 1.20 -9.98
CA ALA A 266 -7.17 2.02 -10.70
C ALA A 266 -8.62 1.55 -10.46
N PHE A 267 -8.82 0.27 -10.14
CA PHE A 267 -10.15 -0.34 -9.96
C PHE A 267 -10.61 -0.45 -8.51
N THR A 268 -9.74 -0.21 -7.52
CA THR A 268 -10.10 -0.41 -6.11
C THR A 268 -9.54 0.65 -5.18
N GLU A 269 -10.35 1.10 -4.22
CA GLU A 269 -9.96 1.94 -3.09
C GLU A 269 -9.24 1.16 -1.97
N LYS A 270 -9.22 -0.17 -2.04
CA LYS A 270 -8.64 -1.06 -1.03
C LYS A 270 -7.11 -1.09 -1.10
N PRO A 271 -6.42 -1.55 -0.04
CA PRO A 271 -4.97 -1.69 -0.09
C PRO A 271 -4.54 -2.63 -1.23
N VAL A 272 -3.49 -2.23 -1.95
CA VAL A 272 -2.84 -3.04 -2.97
C VAL A 272 -1.37 -3.20 -2.61
N ILE A 273 -0.94 -4.45 -2.42
CA ILE A 273 0.46 -4.83 -2.20
C ILE A 273 1.09 -5.12 -3.56
N GLY A 274 2.15 -4.38 -3.90
CA GLY A 274 2.91 -4.58 -5.13
C GLY A 274 4.15 -5.43 -4.88
N VAL A 275 4.29 -6.55 -5.60
CA VAL A 275 5.48 -7.41 -5.52
C VAL A 275 6.19 -7.44 -6.88
N PRO A 276 7.29 -6.67 -7.04
CA PRO A 276 8.05 -6.66 -8.28
C PRO A 276 8.78 -7.98 -8.48
N CYS A 277 8.78 -8.50 -9.70
CA CYS A 277 9.47 -9.76 -10.04
C CYS A 277 10.78 -9.51 -10.79
N ALA A 278 11.84 -10.24 -10.43
CA ALA A 278 13.11 -10.16 -11.13
C ALA A 278 13.00 -10.78 -12.53
N LYS A 279 13.09 -9.94 -13.57
CA LYS A 279 13.09 -10.38 -14.98
C LYS A 279 14.12 -9.67 -15.83
N ARG A 280 14.04 -8.35 -15.89
CA ARG A 280 15.01 -7.47 -16.53
C ARG A 280 15.55 -6.51 -15.49
N LEU A 281 16.78 -6.03 -15.67
CA LEU A 281 17.45 -5.13 -14.71
C LEU A 281 17.31 -5.63 -13.26
N ASP A 282 17.36 -6.95 -13.07
CA ASP A 282 17.17 -7.64 -11.80
C ASP A 282 15.89 -7.26 -11.04
N GLY A 283 14.84 -6.79 -11.74
CA GLY A 283 13.55 -6.38 -11.16
C GLY A 283 13.47 -4.91 -10.73
N ILE A 284 14.55 -4.13 -10.91
CA ILE A 284 14.57 -2.70 -10.58
C ILE A 284 13.56 -1.92 -11.44
N ASP A 285 13.36 -2.31 -12.70
CA ASP A 285 12.36 -1.72 -13.59
C ASP A 285 10.94 -1.85 -13.04
N ALA A 286 10.59 -3.05 -12.58
CA ALA A 286 9.30 -3.33 -11.97
C ALA A 286 9.13 -2.61 -10.63
N LEU A 287 10.17 -2.64 -9.78
CA LEU A 287 10.17 -1.98 -8.48
C LEU A 287 9.93 -0.47 -8.63
N LEU A 288 10.69 0.20 -9.48
CA LEU A 288 10.57 1.64 -9.71
C LEU A 288 9.23 2.00 -10.35
N SER A 289 8.67 1.13 -11.18
CA SER A 289 7.35 1.31 -11.79
C SER A 289 6.21 1.16 -10.78
N MET A 290 6.34 0.26 -9.78
CA MET A 290 5.33 0.05 -8.74
C MET A 290 5.35 1.14 -7.66
N VAL A 291 6.53 1.59 -7.24
CA VAL A 291 6.64 2.51 -6.10
C VAL A 291 6.32 3.96 -6.45
N ASN A 292 6.56 4.37 -7.70
CA ASN A 292 6.40 5.75 -8.16
C ASN A 292 4.98 6.08 -8.59
N MET A 293 4.02 5.85 -7.70
CA MET A 293 2.62 6.20 -7.94
C MET A 293 2.36 7.71 -7.77
N PRO A 294 1.40 8.28 -8.54
CA PRO A 294 0.99 9.67 -8.37
C PRO A 294 0.33 9.90 -6.99
N PRO A 295 0.21 11.16 -6.54
CA PRO A 295 -0.58 11.50 -5.35
C PRO A 295 -2.00 10.93 -5.43
N GLY A 296 -2.50 10.36 -4.34
CA GLY A 296 -3.88 9.86 -4.25
C GLY A 296 -4.04 8.36 -4.49
N VAL A 297 -2.98 7.70 -4.99
CA VAL A 297 -3.08 6.37 -5.61
C VAL A 297 -1.95 5.46 -5.10
N PRO A 298 -1.85 5.21 -3.77
CA PRO A 298 -0.71 4.49 -3.22
C PRO A 298 -0.67 3.01 -3.63
N VAL A 299 0.55 2.46 -3.60
CA VAL A 299 0.84 1.02 -3.62
C VAL A 299 1.75 0.71 -2.44
N ALA A 300 1.42 -0.34 -1.68
CA ALA A 300 2.33 -0.91 -0.69
C ALA A 300 3.41 -1.73 -1.41
N THR A 301 4.47 -1.06 -1.90
CA THR A 301 5.51 -1.73 -2.68
C THR A 301 6.46 -2.47 -1.75
N LEU A 302 6.72 -3.74 -2.06
CA LEU A 302 7.67 -4.58 -1.34
C LEU A 302 8.92 -4.82 -2.18
N GLY A 303 9.92 -5.45 -1.56
CA GLY A 303 11.15 -5.82 -2.24
C GLY A 303 10.93 -6.82 -3.38
N ILE A 304 11.92 -6.87 -4.27
CA ILE A 304 11.90 -7.76 -5.44
C ILE A 304 11.79 -9.22 -5.02
N ASP A 305 10.89 -9.96 -5.67
CA ASP A 305 10.53 -11.36 -5.40
C ASP A 305 10.07 -11.64 -3.94
N SER A 306 9.67 -10.60 -3.20
CA SER A 306 9.37 -10.68 -1.77
C SER A 306 7.94 -11.15 -1.46
N GLY A 307 7.51 -12.23 -2.10
CA GLY A 307 6.17 -12.80 -1.93
C GLY A 307 5.84 -13.23 -0.49
N GLY A 308 6.86 -13.66 0.27
CA GLY A 308 6.68 -13.99 1.70
C GLY A 308 6.34 -12.76 2.55
N ASN A 309 7.01 -11.63 2.31
CA ASN A 309 6.66 -10.37 2.98
C ASN A 309 5.32 -9.82 2.51
N ALA A 310 4.89 -10.12 1.28
CA ALA A 310 3.57 -9.75 0.80
C ALA A 310 2.46 -10.43 1.60
N ALA A 311 2.61 -11.73 1.85
CA ALA A 311 1.69 -12.47 2.69
C ALA A 311 1.73 -12.00 4.15
N LEU A 312 2.93 -11.72 4.70
CA LEU A 312 3.07 -11.19 6.07
C LEU A 312 2.41 -9.82 6.23
N LEU A 313 2.62 -8.91 5.28
CA LEU A 313 1.99 -7.59 5.32
C LEU A 313 0.46 -7.71 5.19
N ALA A 314 -0.04 -8.60 4.33
CA ALA A 314 -1.47 -8.90 4.25
C ALA A 314 -2.03 -9.38 5.59
N ALA A 315 -1.32 -10.28 6.26
CA ALA A 315 -1.68 -10.77 7.59
C ALA A 315 -1.68 -9.64 8.65
N GLU A 316 -0.66 -8.77 8.65
CA GLU A 316 -0.58 -7.61 9.55
C GLU A 316 -1.79 -6.67 9.36
N MET A 317 -2.20 -6.45 8.11
CA MET A 317 -3.36 -5.63 7.77
C MET A 317 -4.69 -6.25 8.23
N LEU A 318 -4.90 -7.54 7.96
CA LEU A 318 -6.10 -8.27 8.38
C LEU A 318 -6.20 -8.40 9.90
N ALA A 319 -5.07 -8.61 10.58
CA ALA A 319 -4.96 -8.72 12.04
C ALA A 319 -5.37 -7.45 12.80
N LEU A 320 -5.60 -6.32 12.12
CA LEU A 320 -6.16 -5.12 12.72
C LEU A 320 -7.62 -5.33 13.16
N GLY A 321 -8.40 -6.05 12.36
CA GLY A 321 -9.82 -6.35 12.63
C GLY A 321 -10.11 -7.80 13.00
N ASP A 322 -9.19 -8.73 12.68
CA ASP A 322 -9.38 -10.17 12.88
C ASP A 322 -8.43 -10.74 13.94
N LEU A 323 -8.99 -11.14 15.09
CA LEU A 323 -8.23 -11.71 16.21
C LEU A 323 -7.65 -13.09 15.91
N SER A 324 -8.30 -13.88 15.04
CA SER A 324 -7.82 -15.20 14.63
C SER A 324 -6.57 -15.04 13.77
N VAL A 325 -6.62 -14.17 12.76
CA VAL A 325 -5.46 -13.87 11.90
C VAL A 325 -4.32 -13.29 12.74
N LYS A 326 -4.62 -12.44 13.74
CA LYS A 326 -3.61 -11.91 14.67
C LYS A 326 -2.88 -13.03 15.43
N GLN A 327 -3.61 -14.02 15.94
CA GLN A 327 -3.00 -15.13 16.67
C GLN A 327 -2.09 -15.98 15.77
N GLU A 328 -2.57 -16.32 14.57
CA GLU A 328 -1.79 -17.07 13.58
C GLU A 328 -0.53 -16.31 13.14
N LEU A 329 -0.63 -14.99 12.92
CA LEU A 329 0.50 -14.13 12.59
C LEU A 329 1.57 -14.11 13.70
N LEU A 330 1.16 -13.95 14.95
CA LEU A 330 2.09 -13.91 16.09
C LEU A 330 2.77 -15.27 16.29
N GLN A 331 2.04 -16.37 16.14
CA GLN A 331 2.60 -17.71 16.17
C GLN A 331 3.59 -17.93 15.03
N PHE A 332 3.25 -17.47 13.83
CA PHE A 332 4.12 -17.58 12.65
C PHE A 332 5.43 -16.82 12.83
N LYS A 333 5.37 -15.55 13.28
CA LYS A 333 6.56 -14.73 13.56
C LYS A 333 7.43 -15.35 14.67
N GLY A 334 6.83 -15.82 15.76
CA GLY A 334 7.59 -16.46 16.85
C GLY A 334 8.33 -17.73 16.42
N ASN A 335 7.78 -18.49 15.46
CA ASN A 335 8.46 -19.66 14.90
C ASN A 335 9.61 -19.30 13.94
N MET A 336 9.56 -18.13 13.30
CA MET A 336 10.64 -17.65 12.42
C MET A 336 11.86 -17.19 13.21
N ASP A 337 11.66 -16.56 14.37
CA ASP A 337 12.76 -16.12 15.25
C ASP A 337 13.57 -17.30 15.82
N CYS A 338 13.06 -18.53 15.70
CA CYS A 338 13.70 -19.76 16.16
C CYS A 338 14.53 -20.50 15.07
N GLN A 339 14.64 -19.95 13.84
CA GLN A 339 15.35 -20.57 12.70
C GLN A 339 16.55 -19.74 12.25
#